data_AF-A0AAV1JAM3-F1
#
_entry.id   AF-A0AAV1JAM3-F1
#
_cell.length_a   1.000
_cell.length_b   1.000
_cell.length_c   1.000
_cell.angle_alpha   90.00
_cell.angle_beta   90.00
_cell.angle_gamma   90.00
#
_symmetry.space_group_name_H-M   'P 1'
#
loop_
_entity.id
_entity.type
_entity.pdbx_description
1 polymer ?
#
loop_
_entity_poly.entity_id
_entity_poly.type
_entity_poly.pdbx_seq_one_letter_code
_entity_poly.pdbx_strand_id
1 'polypeptide(L)'
;MAGDIIVDSKEDACRVFTSCATCITKKSCTWCVTKSRCTHHACGNDNVIYPSDVAALMSGGEFCPRVDESKPVTIKSGAKEILAVKITQIYLYMAFTPWKCGVNLDGTERTVPAILVGDKVYCEVMEFLNDSDKAVIEGNVVVLWDYNKAFDGSLPIKICRCNLDASCEACKPK
;
A
#
# COMPACT_ATOMS: atom_id res chain seq x y z
N MET A 1 -39.32 -11.32 -23.15
CA MET A 1 -38.42 -12.45 -22.82
C MET A 1 -37.03 -12.00 -23.23
N ALA A 2 -36.00 -11.88 -22.40
CA ALA A 2 -35.81 -12.20 -20.99
C ALA A 2 -35.28 -10.94 -20.28
N GLY A 3 -35.80 -10.66 -19.09
CA GLY A 3 -35.15 -9.71 -18.20
C GLY A 3 -33.94 -10.41 -17.60
N ASP A 4 -32.77 -9.81 -17.74
CA ASP A 4 -31.59 -10.27 -17.02
C ASP A 4 -31.88 -10.16 -15.53
N ILE A 5 -32.03 -11.32 -14.91
CA ILE A 5 -32.12 -11.43 -13.45
C ILE A 5 -30.74 -11.00 -12.94
N ILE A 6 -30.67 -9.79 -12.38
CA ILE A 6 -29.57 -9.43 -11.49
C ILE A 6 -29.76 -10.33 -10.27
N VAL A 7 -29.10 -11.50 -10.31
CA VAL A 7 -28.90 -12.30 -9.12
C VAL A 7 -27.99 -11.46 -8.25
N ASP A 8 -28.60 -10.79 -7.27
CA ASP A 8 -27.93 -10.23 -6.11
C ASP A 8 -27.31 -11.42 -5.36
N SER A 9 -26.17 -11.89 -5.87
CA SER A 9 -25.44 -12.99 -5.30
C SER A 9 -24.95 -12.44 -3.97
N LYS A 10 -25.45 -13.01 -2.85
CA LYS A 10 -24.93 -12.82 -1.49
C LYS A 10 -23.52 -12.27 -1.55
N GLU A 11 -23.33 -11.02 -1.16
CA GLU A 11 -22.03 -10.34 -1.23
C GLU A 11 -20.94 -11.33 -0.82
N ASP A 12 -20.02 -11.59 -1.75
CA ASP A 12 -18.90 -12.49 -1.51
C ASP A 12 -18.20 -12.04 -0.23
N ALA A 13 -18.34 -12.81 0.84
CA ALA A 13 -17.89 -12.44 2.19
C ALA A 13 -16.37 -12.19 2.25
N CYS A 14 -15.62 -12.66 1.25
CA CYS A 14 -14.20 -12.36 1.12
C CYS A 14 -13.93 -10.89 0.73
N ARG A 15 -14.88 -10.17 0.12
CA ARG A 15 -14.69 -8.77 -0.33
C ARG A 15 -14.46 -7.77 0.81
N VAL A 16 -14.78 -8.15 2.05
CA VAL A 16 -14.49 -7.31 3.22
C VAL A 16 -12.99 -7.15 3.47
N PHE A 17 -12.16 -8.08 2.95
CA PHE A 17 -10.71 -8.02 3.06
C PHE A 17 -10.13 -7.21 1.90
N THR A 18 -9.57 -6.05 2.22
CA THR A 18 -9.01 -5.10 1.25
C THR A 18 -7.51 -5.29 1.02
N SER A 19 -6.86 -6.20 1.74
CA SER A 19 -5.43 -6.53 1.59
C SER A 19 -5.22 -8.01 1.31
N CYS A 20 -4.17 -8.35 0.56
CA CYS A 20 -3.87 -9.72 0.17
C CYS A 20 -3.58 -10.58 1.41
N ALA A 21 -2.72 -10.10 2.30
CA ALA A 21 -2.30 -10.80 3.50
C ALA A 21 -3.48 -11.12 4.43
N THR A 22 -4.45 -10.22 4.57
CA THR A 22 -5.64 -10.49 5.39
C THR A 22 -6.61 -11.43 4.70
N CYS A 23 -6.78 -11.29 3.38
CA CYS A 23 -7.63 -12.14 2.56
C CYS A 23 -7.28 -13.63 2.71
N ILE A 24 -6.01 -13.97 2.51
CA ILE A 24 -5.55 -15.36 2.45
C ILE A 24 -5.44 -16.03 3.83
N THR A 25 -5.66 -15.29 4.92
CA THR A 25 -5.84 -15.91 6.26
C THR A 25 -7.14 -16.71 6.33
N LYS A 26 -8.09 -16.45 5.43
CA LYS A 26 -9.35 -17.18 5.32
C LYS A 26 -9.21 -18.28 4.28
N LYS A 27 -9.31 -19.52 4.73
CA LYS A 27 -9.14 -20.73 3.91
C LYS A 27 -9.99 -20.79 2.64
N SER A 28 -11.14 -20.13 2.65
CA SER A 28 -12.08 -20.12 1.53
C SER A 28 -11.89 -18.93 0.59
N CYS A 29 -10.99 -17.99 0.90
CA CYS A 29 -10.77 -16.78 0.13
C CYS A 29 -9.46 -16.85 -0.64
N THR A 30 -9.42 -16.25 -1.82
CA THR A 30 -8.22 -16.11 -2.63
C THR A 30 -8.07 -14.66 -3.10
N TRP A 31 -6.84 -14.27 -3.42
CA TRP A 31 -6.53 -12.94 -3.91
C TRP A 31 -6.27 -12.96 -5.41
N CYS A 32 -7.07 -12.21 -6.17
CA CYS A 32 -6.84 -11.97 -7.59
C CYS A 32 -5.90 -10.77 -7.73
N VAL A 33 -4.65 -11.01 -8.14
CA VAL A 33 -3.57 -10.02 -8.09
C VAL A 33 -3.87 -8.81 -8.95
N THR A 34 -4.18 -9.00 -10.23
CA THR A 34 -4.44 -7.91 -11.19
C THR A 34 -5.68 -7.14 -10.79
N LYS A 35 -6.72 -7.82 -10.32
CA LYS A 35 -7.95 -7.20 -9.84
C LYS A 35 -7.79 -6.53 -8.48
N SER A 36 -6.68 -6.78 -7.77
CA SER A 36 -6.42 -6.33 -6.40
C SER A 36 -7.63 -6.57 -5.49
N ARG A 37 -8.13 -7.81 -5.51
CA ARG A 37 -9.41 -8.14 -4.88
C ARG A 37 -9.42 -9.53 -4.24
N CYS A 38 -9.93 -9.58 -3.02
CA CYS A 38 -10.23 -10.81 -2.32
C CYS A 38 -11.59 -11.38 -2.76
N THR A 39 -11.67 -12.69 -2.99
CA THR A 39 -12.90 -13.35 -3.45
C THR A 39 -12.93 -14.84 -3.10
N HIS A 40 -14.13 -15.39 -2.95
CA HIS A 40 -14.37 -16.85 -2.92
C HIS A 40 -14.47 -17.44 -4.34
N HIS A 41 -14.66 -16.61 -5.36
CA HIS A 41 -14.88 -17.04 -6.73
C HIS A 41 -13.58 -17.18 -7.52
N ALA A 42 -13.66 -17.85 -8.68
CA ALA A 42 -12.51 -17.95 -9.58
C ALA A 42 -12.07 -16.57 -10.09
N CYS A 43 -10.76 -16.35 -10.16
CA CYS A 43 -10.18 -15.10 -10.65
C CYS A 43 -10.17 -14.99 -12.18
N GLY A 44 -10.62 -16.00 -12.93
CA GLY A 44 -10.49 -16.04 -14.39
C GLY A 44 -9.02 -16.15 -14.81
N ASN A 45 -8.58 -15.27 -15.70
CA ASN A 45 -7.19 -15.24 -16.23
C ASN A 45 -6.20 -14.44 -15.34
N ASP A 46 -6.54 -14.19 -14.08
CA ASP A 46 -5.66 -13.45 -13.17
C ASP A 46 -4.60 -14.38 -12.55
N ASN A 47 -3.51 -13.80 -12.05
CA ASN A 47 -2.65 -14.48 -11.08
C ASN A 47 -3.41 -14.59 -9.76
N VAL A 48 -3.32 -15.76 -9.13
CA VAL A 48 -4.13 -16.11 -7.96
C VAL A 48 -3.23 -16.49 -6.81
N ILE A 49 -3.35 -15.78 -5.68
CA ILE A 49 -2.66 -16.13 -4.43
C ILE A 49 -3.64 -16.86 -3.52
N TYR A 50 -3.28 -18.07 -3.15
CA TYR A 50 -4.09 -18.95 -2.34
C TYR A 50 -3.69 -18.89 -0.85
N PRO A 51 -4.58 -19.29 0.06
CA PRO A 51 -4.24 -19.59 1.45
C PRO A 51 -3.10 -20.62 1.53
N SER A 52 -2.32 -20.55 2.60
CA SER A 52 -1.11 -21.36 2.79
C SER A 52 -1.36 -22.87 2.84
N ASP A 53 -2.58 -23.31 3.12
CA ASP A 53 -2.96 -24.72 3.18
C ASP A 53 -3.43 -25.31 1.84
N VAL A 54 -3.54 -24.47 0.79
CA VAL A 54 -3.86 -24.92 -0.56
C VAL A 54 -2.56 -25.32 -1.27
N ALA A 55 -2.52 -26.50 -1.88
CA ALA A 55 -1.38 -26.96 -2.68
C ALA A 55 -1.38 -26.30 -4.08
N ALA A 56 -0.93 -25.05 -4.15
CA ALA A 56 -0.76 -24.28 -5.39
C ALA A 56 0.62 -23.61 -5.42
N LEU A 57 1.04 -23.14 -6.60
CA LEU A 57 2.36 -22.52 -6.79
C LEU A 57 2.52 -21.22 -5.98
N MET A 58 1.46 -20.42 -5.90
CA MET A 58 1.42 -19.15 -5.17
C MET A 58 0.49 -19.29 -3.97
N SER A 59 0.94 -20.02 -2.95
CA SER A 59 0.21 -20.21 -1.70
C SER A 59 0.94 -19.57 -0.54
N GLY A 60 0.27 -18.70 0.21
CA GLY A 60 0.87 -17.99 1.34
C GLY A 60 1.15 -16.51 1.08
N GLY A 61 1.41 -15.78 2.16
CA GLY A 61 1.54 -14.31 2.16
C GLY A 61 2.84 -13.78 1.58
N GLU A 62 3.84 -14.64 1.43
CA GLU A 62 5.11 -14.30 0.78
C GLU A 62 4.93 -13.89 -0.68
N PHE A 63 3.83 -14.30 -1.33
CA PHE A 63 3.47 -13.95 -2.70
C PHE A 63 2.64 -12.65 -2.81
N CYS A 64 2.18 -12.08 -1.68
CA CYS A 64 1.40 -10.85 -1.69
C CYS A 64 2.27 -9.64 -2.11
N PRO A 65 1.80 -8.80 -3.07
CA PRO A 65 2.36 -7.50 -3.36
C PRO A 65 2.38 -6.64 -2.10
N ARG A 66 3.56 -6.31 -1.59
CA ARG A 66 3.72 -5.61 -0.30
C ARG A 66 4.89 -4.65 -0.28
N VAL A 67 4.86 -3.72 0.68
CA VAL A 67 6.03 -2.95 1.12
C VAL A 67 7.00 -3.91 1.84
N ASP A 68 8.26 -3.94 1.39
CA ASP A 68 9.30 -4.87 1.87
C ASP A 68 10.08 -4.29 3.06
N GLU A 69 10.33 -2.98 3.04
CA GLU A 69 11.06 -2.27 4.10
C GLU A 69 10.18 -1.17 4.69
N SER A 70 9.76 -1.35 5.95
CA SER A 70 8.89 -0.43 6.68
C SER A 70 9.62 0.29 7.81
N LYS A 71 10.94 0.51 7.68
CA LYS A 71 11.69 1.29 8.68
C LYS A 71 11.13 2.71 8.69
N PRO A 72 10.75 3.26 9.86
CA PRO A 72 10.20 4.60 9.93
C PRO A 72 11.16 5.63 9.35
N VAL A 73 10.65 6.52 8.50
CA VAL A 73 11.41 7.67 7.99
C VAL A 73 11.07 8.88 8.83
N THR A 74 12.09 9.49 9.42
CA THR A 74 11.95 10.72 10.20
C THR A 74 12.31 11.91 9.32
N ILE A 75 11.41 12.87 9.23
CA ILE A 75 11.51 14.03 8.34
C ILE A 75 11.35 15.30 9.17
N LYS A 76 12.11 16.34 8.83
CA LYS A 76 11.98 17.65 9.45
C LYS A 76 10.77 18.39 8.88
N SER A 77 9.96 19.01 9.75
CA SER A 77 8.83 19.84 9.32
C SER A 77 9.30 20.97 8.37
N GLY A 78 8.61 21.13 7.25
CA GLY A 78 8.94 22.06 6.16
C GLY A 78 9.97 21.53 5.15
N ALA A 79 10.46 20.29 5.31
CA ALA A 79 11.37 19.69 4.33
C ALA A 79 10.61 19.23 3.07
N LYS A 80 11.23 19.44 1.91
CA LYS A 80 10.80 18.87 0.63
C LYS A 80 11.64 17.64 0.35
N GLU A 81 11.00 16.48 0.35
CA GLU A 81 11.69 15.19 0.26
C GLU A 81 11.08 14.31 -0.84
N ILE A 82 11.91 13.43 -1.41
CA ILE A 82 11.49 12.31 -2.24
C ILE A 82 11.48 11.07 -1.35
N LEU A 83 10.32 10.45 -1.20
CA LEU A 83 10.23 9.18 -0.49
C LEU A 83 10.44 8.02 -1.46
N ALA A 84 11.37 7.13 -1.11
CA ALA A 84 11.58 5.87 -1.81
C ALA A 84 11.02 4.72 -0.96
N VAL A 85 9.97 4.07 -1.46
CA VAL A 85 9.34 2.92 -0.81
C VAL A 85 9.78 1.65 -1.51
N LYS A 86 10.46 0.76 -0.79
CA LYS A 86 10.83 -0.55 -1.34
C LYS A 86 9.63 -1.50 -1.28
N ILE A 87 9.36 -2.16 -2.39
CA ILE A 87 8.26 -3.10 -2.56
C ILE A 87 8.78 -4.44 -3.04
N THR A 88 7.95 -5.48 -2.93
CA THR A 88 8.26 -6.82 -3.42
C THR A 88 7.00 -7.48 -3.98
N GLN A 89 7.19 -8.61 -4.67
CA GLN A 89 6.14 -9.33 -5.40
C GLN A 89 5.47 -8.47 -6.48
N ILE A 90 6.32 -7.77 -7.24
CA ILE A 90 5.90 -7.05 -8.45
C ILE A 90 5.84 -8.01 -9.64
N TYR A 91 4.79 -7.87 -10.44
CA TYR A 91 4.63 -8.60 -11.69
C TYR A 91 4.99 -7.68 -12.86
N LEU A 92 5.55 -8.23 -13.93
CA LEU A 92 6.07 -7.44 -15.05
C LEU A 92 5.04 -6.45 -15.63
N TYR A 93 3.77 -6.84 -15.72
CA TYR A 93 2.71 -5.97 -16.23
C TYR A 93 2.43 -4.75 -15.34
N MET A 94 2.69 -4.82 -14.03
CA MET A 94 2.48 -3.71 -13.10
C MET A 94 3.43 -2.54 -13.40
N ALA A 95 4.64 -2.85 -13.88
CA ALA A 95 5.65 -1.83 -14.20
C ALA A 95 5.19 -0.82 -15.27
N PHE A 96 4.21 -1.21 -16.10
CA PHE A 96 3.67 -0.37 -17.18
C PHE A 96 2.36 0.34 -16.81
N THR A 97 2.01 0.36 -15.52
CA THR A 97 0.82 1.06 -15.02
C THR A 97 1.18 2.38 -14.34
N PRO A 98 0.24 3.31 -14.15
CA PRO A 98 0.48 4.51 -13.35
C PRO A 98 0.75 4.17 -11.88
N TRP A 99 1.82 4.74 -11.32
CA TRP A 99 2.19 4.59 -9.92
C TRP A 99 1.88 5.86 -9.12
N LYS A 100 1.47 5.69 -7.87
CA LYS A 100 1.22 6.79 -6.94
C LYS A 100 1.62 6.40 -5.52
N CYS A 101 1.86 7.40 -4.68
CA CYS A 101 1.97 7.25 -3.25
C CYS A 101 0.76 7.89 -2.57
N GLY A 102 0.02 7.12 -1.78
CA GLY A 102 -0.98 7.63 -0.87
C GLY A 102 -0.31 7.98 0.46
N VAL A 103 -0.35 9.24 0.85
CA VAL A 103 0.28 9.74 2.07
C VAL A 103 -0.82 10.13 3.05
N ASN A 104 -0.84 9.48 4.21
CA ASN A 104 -1.67 9.89 5.34
C ASN A 104 -0.76 10.53 6.39
N LEU A 105 -1.06 11.76 6.78
CA LEU A 105 -0.34 12.48 7.81
C LEU A 105 -1.32 13.09 8.80
N ASP A 106 -1.30 12.61 10.05
CA ASP A 106 -2.26 13.01 11.11
C ASP A 106 -3.73 12.98 10.63
N GLY A 107 -4.10 11.95 9.86
CA GLY A 107 -5.45 11.77 9.30
C GLY A 107 -5.73 12.54 8.02
N THR A 108 -4.82 13.41 7.57
CA THR A 108 -4.94 14.11 6.28
C THR A 108 -4.35 13.26 5.16
N GLU A 109 -5.20 12.85 4.23
CA GLU A 109 -4.80 12.04 3.08
C GLU A 109 -4.50 12.87 1.84
N ARG A 110 -3.41 12.52 1.16
CA ARG A 110 -3.00 13.10 -0.12
C ARG A 110 -2.48 11.99 -1.02
N THR A 111 -2.58 12.17 -2.33
CA THR A 111 -1.98 11.25 -3.28
C THR A 111 -1.07 12.02 -4.21
N VAL A 112 0.17 11.55 -4.37
CA VAL A 112 1.14 12.11 -5.31
C VAL A 112 1.51 11.10 -6.38
N PRO A 113 1.81 11.53 -7.61
CA PRO A 113 2.43 10.68 -8.61
C PRO A 113 3.70 10.01 -8.10
N ALA A 114 4.05 8.87 -8.68
CA ALA A 114 5.28 8.16 -8.37
C ALA A 114 5.83 7.45 -9.60
N ILE A 115 7.10 7.03 -9.52
CA ILE A 115 7.75 6.20 -10.55
C ILE A 115 8.32 4.94 -9.93
N LEU A 116 8.19 3.82 -10.62
CA LEU A 116 8.87 2.57 -10.27
C LEU A 116 10.25 2.53 -10.91
N VAL A 117 11.29 2.28 -10.12
CA VAL A 117 12.65 2.00 -10.59
C VAL A 117 13.18 0.76 -9.86
N GLY A 118 13.30 -0.36 -10.57
CA GLY A 118 13.65 -1.64 -9.97
C GLY A 118 12.56 -2.12 -9.01
N ASP A 119 12.91 -2.28 -7.73
CA ASP A 119 12.03 -2.67 -6.63
C ASP A 119 11.61 -1.49 -5.73
N LYS A 120 11.86 -0.26 -6.17
CA LYS A 120 11.57 0.97 -5.40
C LYS A 120 10.61 1.88 -6.13
N VAL A 121 9.60 2.35 -5.40
CA VAL A 121 8.67 3.39 -5.84
C VAL A 121 9.10 4.73 -5.26
N TYR A 122 9.43 5.65 -6.15
CA TYR A 122 9.85 7.01 -5.81
C TYR A 122 8.64 7.94 -5.93
N CYS A 123 8.13 8.40 -4.80
CA CYS A 123 7.07 9.39 -4.74
C CYS A 123 7.58 10.74 -5.25
N GLU A 124 6.75 11.49 -5.97
CA GLU A 124 7.10 12.86 -6.37
C GLU A 124 7.43 13.74 -5.16
N VAL A 125 8.30 14.73 -5.36
CA VAL A 125 8.68 15.70 -4.32
C VAL A 125 7.44 16.29 -3.66
N MET A 126 7.41 16.24 -2.34
CA MET A 126 6.38 16.91 -1.56
C MET A 126 6.95 17.52 -0.28
N GLU A 127 6.27 18.57 0.19
CA GLU A 127 6.59 19.22 1.45
C GLU A 127 5.86 18.52 2.60
N PHE A 128 6.63 18.10 3.61
CA PHE A 128 6.08 17.51 4.82
C PHE A 128 6.00 18.54 5.92
N LEU A 129 4.78 18.92 6.28
CA LEU A 129 4.53 20.00 7.21
C LEU A 129 3.78 19.47 8.44
N ASN A 130 4.32 19.77 9.62
CA ASN A 130 3.66 19.62 10.89
C ASN A 130 3.27 21.01 11.42
N ASP A 131 2.01 21.39 11.22
CA ASP A 131 1.42 22.66 11.69
C ASP A 131 0.72 22.53 13.05
N SER A 132 0.71 21.33 13.64
CA SER A 132 0.12 21.10 14.96
C SER A 132 0.98 21.68 16.08
N ASP A 133 0.43 21.78 17.28
CA ASP A 133 1.14 22.12 18.52
C ASP A 133 2.04 20.99 19.04
N LYS A 134 2.01 19.81 18.41
CA LYS A 134 2.82 18.64 18.80
C LYS A 134 4.22 18.71 18.20
N ALA A 135 5.20 18.28 18.99
CA ALA A 135 6.59 18.16 18.53
C ALA A 135 6.78 17.17 17.38
N VAL A 136 5.95 16.13 17.34
CA VAL A 136 5.97 15.07 16.31
C VAL A 136 4.54 14.74 15.92
N ILE A 137 4.30 14.58 14.61
CA ILE A 137 3.13 13.90 14.07
C ILE A 137 3.57 12.67 13.30
N GLU A 138 2.72 11.66 13.30
CA GLU A 138 2.97 10.38 12.63
C GLU A 138 2.07 10.26 11.40
N GLY A 139 2.52 9.43 10.47
CA GLY A 139 1.81 9.14 9.25
C GLY A 139 2.34 7.89 8.59
N ASN A 140 1.83 7.60 7.40
CA ASN A 140 2.28 6.49 6.61
C ASN A 140 2.13 6.75 5.12
N VAL A 141 2.93 6.05 4.32
CA VAL A 141 2.86 6.06 2.86
C VAL A 141 2.48 4.68 2.36
N VAL A 142 1.36 4.59 1.65
CA VAL A 142 0.94 3.41 0.89
C VAL A 142 1.35 3.54 -0.56
N VAL A 143 1.76 2.42 -1.17
CA VAL A 143 2.08 2.37 -2.59
C VAL A 143 0.84 1.94 -3.36
N LEU A 144 0.50 2.71 -4.40
CA LEU A 144 -0.63 2.46 -5.28
C LEU A 144 -0.14 2.23 -6.71
N TRP A 145 -0.74 1.25 -7.38
CA TRP A 145 -0.54 0.96 -8.80
C TRP A 145 -1.88 0.92 -9.52
N ASP A 146 -1.87 1.06 -10.85
CA ASP A 146 -3.09 1.14 -11.67
C ASP A 146 -4.16 2.04 -11.03
N TYR A 147 -3.73 3.27 -10.73
CA TYR A 147 -4.48 4.35 -10.08
C TYR A 147 -4.76 4.20 -8.58
N ASN A 148 -5.34 3.09 -8.12
CA ASN A 148 -5.84 2.98 -6.74
C ASN A 148 -5.66 1.60 -6.10
N LYS A 149 -4.95 0.67 -6.74
CA LYS A 149 -4.72 -0.66 -6.19
C LYS A 149 -3.55 -0.60 -5.22
N ALA A 150 -3.81 -0.91 -3.96
CA ALA A 150 -2.82 -0.78 -2.89
C ALA A 150 -1.95 -2.03 -2.77
N PHE A 151 -0.66 -1.81 -2.50
CA PHE A 151 0.21 -2.82 -1.93
C PHE A 151 -0.13 -3.04 -0.45
N ASP A 152 0.09 -4.25 0.04
CA ASP A 152 -0.03 -4.53 1.47
C ASP A 152 1.03 -3.77 2.27
N GLY A 153 0.64 -3.29 3.44
CA GLY A 153 1.52 -2.54 4.35
C GLY A 153 1.72 -1.08 3.93
N SER A 154 2.61 -0.40 4.65
CA SER A 154 2.94 1.01 4.40
C SER A 154 4.32 1.34 4.95
N LEU A 155 4.91 2.42 4.47
CA LEU A 155 6.12 3.03 5.04
C LEU A 155 5.71 4.02 6.14
N PRO A 156 6.04 3.78 7.42
CA PRO A 156 5.77 4.74 8.49
C PRO A 156 6.63 6.00 8.33
N ILE A 157 6.04 7.16 8.59
CA ILE A 157 6.74 8.45 8.56
C ILE A 157 6.48 9.24 9.85
N LYS A 158 7.47 10.04 10.27
CA LYS A 158 7.36 10.95 11.42
C LYS A 158 7.85 12.34 11.04
N ILE A 159 7.05 13.37 11.32
CA ILE A 159 7.38 14.76 10.96
C ILE A 159 7.68 15.55 12.23
N CYS A 160 8.94 15.95 12.37
CA CYS A 160 9.47 16.57 13.58
C CYS A 160 9.54 18.10 13.49
N ARG A 161 9.07 18.76 14.53
CA ARG A 161 9.25 20.20 14.76
C ARG A 161 10.45 20.46 15.65
N CYS A 162 11.59 20.76 15.03
CA CYS A 162 12.86 20.98 15.74
C CYS A 162 12.85 22.19 16.69
N ASN A 163 11.91 23.12 16.52
CA ASN A 163 11.72 24.25 17.44
C ASN A 163 11.02 23.84 18.74
N LEU A 164 10.34 22.69 18.76
CA LEU A 164 9.65 22.15 19.94
C LEU A 164 10.43 20.99 20.58
N ASP A 165 11.08 20.16 19.75
CA ASP A 165 11.95 19.08 20.20
C ASP A 165 13.16 18.93 19.27
N ALA A 166 14.31 19.39 19.75
CA ALA A 166 15.58 19.29 19.03
C ALA A 166 16.20 17.88 19.09
N SER A 167 15.68 16.97 19.94
CA SER A 167 16.24 15.62 20.11
C SER A 167 15.88 14.66 18.98
N CYS A 168 14.84 14.98 18.21
CA CYS A 168 14.42 14.18 17.06
C CYS A 168 15.56 13.99 16.06
N GLU A 169 15.66 12.78 15.49
CA GLU A 169 16.73 12.39 14.56
C GLU A 169 16.86 13.34 13.36
N ALA A 170 15.73 13.77 12.78
CA ALA A 170 15.72 14.70 11.64
C ALA A 170 16.19 16.13 11.98
N CYS A 171 16.34 16.46 13.26
CA CYS A 171 16.80 17.77 13.73
C CYS A 171 18.31 17.83 13.94
N LYS A 172 18.99 16.67 13.94
CA LYS A 172 20.43 16.61 14.12
C LYS A 172 21.14 17.12 12.86
N PRO A 173 22.22 17.91 12.99
CA PRO A 173 23.03 18.30 11.85
C PRO A 173 23.64 17.04 11.20
N LYS A 174 23.66 17.00 9.87
CA LYS A 174 24.33 15.94 9.10
C LYS A 174 25.84 16.15 9.11
#